data_AF-A0A264Y479-F1
#
_entry.id   AF-A0A264Y479-F1
#
_cell.length_a   1.000
_cell.length_b   1.000
_cell.length_c   1.000
_cell.angle_alpha   90.00
_cell.angle_beta   90.00
_cell.angle_gamma   90.00
#
_symmetry.space_group_name_H-M   'P 1'
#
loop_
_entity.id
_entity.type
_entity.pdbx_description
1 polymer ?
#
loop_
_entity_poly.entity_id
_entity_poly.type
_entity_poly.pdbx_seq_one_letter_code
_entity_poly.pdbx_strand_id
1 'polypeptide(L)'
;MEEILTLCLFKWADLRVLCKTHDGNYLVKHRQAPKHETTLTIRQVQAATASLEFLRQFAPLPVRITKIGRATAIEADFQGVPFSTFISADNYYQGFLHTKNEALLSHLTTLLYPKVKSRHLTTPLLLNAFYWFSSLKHYFARLFPHFLQPMSSSSEDLLGYVPPIGEVLRTAMNAQIRALTGGDITKEEAVLSMDTWRALTELDAKAKEVEDIKRQTK
;
A
#
# COMPACT_ATOMS: atom_id res chain seq x y z
N MET A 1 12.19 -10.83 -7.03
CA MET A 1 12.45 -9.38 -6.96
C MET A 1 13.54 -8.92 -7.94
N GLU A 2 14.68 -9.62 -8.00
CA GLU A 2 15.78 -9.28 -8.93
C GLU A 2 15.35 -9.16 -10.41
N GLU A 3 14.45 -10.05 -10.85
CA GLU A 3 13.88 -10.01 -12.20
C GLU A 3 13.13 -8.70 -12.48
N ILE A 4 12.37 -8.20 -11.51
CA ILE A 4 11.61 -6.93 -11.64
C ILE A 4 12.58 -5.76 -11.75
N LEU A 5 13.62 -5.72 -10.91
CA LEU A 5 14.64 -4.66 -10.97
C LEU A 5 15.38 -4.66 -12.31
N THR A 6 15.72 -5.84 -12.80
CA THR A 6 16.36 -6.00 -14.11
C THR A 6 15.44 -5.52 -15.24
N LEU A 7 14.15 -5.89 -15.20
CA LEU A 7 13.17 -5.42 -16.18
C LEU A 7 12.97 -3.90 -16.14
N CYS A 8 12.88 -3.31 -14.94
CA CYS A 8 12.80 -1.86 -14.75
C CYS A 8 14.03 -1.15 -15.31
N LEU A 9 15.23 -1.63 -14.97
CA LEU A 9 16.50 -1.08 -15.47
C LEU A 9 16.51 -1.05 -17.00
N PHE A 10 16.22 -2.17 -17.64
CA PHE A 10 16.25 -2.27 -19.10
C PHE A 10 15.15 -1.45 -19.76
N LYS A 11 13.95 -1.39 -19.17
CA LYS A 11 12.84 -0.62 -19.71
C LYS A 11 13.07 0.89 -19.58
N TRP A 12 13.62 1.36 -18.47
CA TRP A 12 13.88 2.78 -18.24
C TRP A 12 15.13 3.29 -18.96
N ALA A 13 16.15 2.44 -19.10
CA ALA A 13 17.33 2.74 -19.91
C ALA A 13 17.12 2.49 -21.42
N ASP A 14 15.90 2.13 -21.83
CA ASP A 14 15.54 1.84 -23.23
C ASP A 14 16.46 0.78 -23.90
N LEU A 15 16.90 -0.20 -23.10
CA LEU A 15 17.79 -1.27 -23.53
C LEU A 15 17.00 -2.50 -24.00
N ARG A 16 17.49 -3.13 -25.07
CA ARG A 16 16.98 -4.41 -25.58
C ARG A 16 18.09 -5.43 -25.65
N VAL A 17 17.88 -6.58 -25.01
CA VAL A 17 18.76 -7.75 -25.16
C VAL A 17 18.59 -8.34 -26.56
N LEU A 18 19.70 -8.57 -27.25
CA LEU A 18 19.73 -9.21 -28.57
C LEU A 18 20.01 -10.69 -28.45
N CYS A 19 21.12 -11.05 -27.81
CA CYS A 19 21.53 -12.42 -27.61
C CYS A 19 22.46 -12.56 -26.41
N LYS A 20 22.64 -13.80 -25.98
CA LYS A 20 23.68 -14.19 -25.02
C LYS A 20 24.92 -14.62 -25.81
N THR A 21 26.06 -14.06 -25.45
CA THR A 21 27.39 -14.39 -26.01
C THR A 21 27.93 -15.70 -25.40
N HIS A 22 28.91 -16.32 -26.08
CA HIS A 22 29.54 -17.57 -25.62
C HIS A 22 30.21 -17.43 -24.25
N ASP A 23 30.73 -16.24 -23.91
CA ASP A 23 31.36 -15.94 -22.61
C ASP A 23 30.34 -15.72 -21.48
N GLY A 24 29.05 -15.87 -21.76
CA GLY A 24 27.97 -15.68 -20.78
C GLY A 24 27.49 -14.24 -20.60
N ASN A 25 28.04 -13.28 -21.37
CA ASN A 25 27.61 -11.88 -21.36
C ASN A 25 26.41 -11.65 -22.29
N TYR A 26 25.76 -10.50 -22.16
CA TYR A 26 24.58 -10.13 -22.95
C TYR A 26 24.90 -9.01 -23.93
N LEU A 27 24.64 -9.23 -25.22
CA LEU A 27 24.67 -8.17 -26.21
C LEU A 27 23.37 -7.36 -26.10
N VAL A 28 23.49 -6.06 -25.87
CA VAL A 28 22.36 -5.16 -25.74
C VAL A 28 22.47 -4.00 -26.72
N LYS A 29 21.31 -3.47 -27.12
CA LYS A 29 21.22 -2.25 -27.92
C LYS A 29 20.29 -1.24 -27.28
N HIS A 30 20.57 0.05 -27.50
CA HIS A 30 19.66 1.12 -27.17
C HIS A 30 18.55 1.21 -28.25
N ARG A 31 17.27 1.20 -27.87
CA ARG A 31 16.18 1.15 -28.87
C ARG A 31 16.11 2.44 -29.69
N GLN A 32 16.33 3.61 -29.08
CA GLN A 32 16.37 4.89 -29.79
C GLN A 32 17.67 5.15 -30.55
N ALA A 33 18.75 4.40 -30.29
CA ALA A 33 20.03 4.58 -30.96
C ALA A 33 20.60 3.21 -31.38
N PRO A 34 20.01 2.54 -32.38
CA PRO A 34 20.30 1.15 -32.71
C PRO A 34 21.72 0.90 -33.20
N LYS A 35 22.46 1.96 -33.55
CA LYS A 35 23.89 1.88 -33.92
C LYS A 35 24.82 1.68 -32.71
N HIS A 36 24.31 1.84 -31.48
CA HIS A 36 25.06 1.63 -30.25
C HIS A 36 24.70 0.26 -29.68
N GLU A 37 25.50 -0.74 -30.06
CA GLU A 37 25.48 -2.08 -29.46
C GLU A 37 26.64 -2.18 -28.46
N THR A 38 26.36 -2.72 -27.28
CA THR A 38 27.37 -2.95 -26.25
C THR A 38 27.14 -4.28 -25.57
N THR A 39 28.22 -4.86 -25.04
CA THR A 39 28.14 -6.05 -24.21
C THR A 39 27.99 -5.64 -22.75
N LEU A 40 27.02 -6.23 -22.05
CA LEU A 40 26.83 -6.11 -20.61
C LEU A 40 27.12 -7.44 -19.92
N THR A 41 27.96 -7.39 -18.91
CA THR A 41 28.21 -8.51 -18.01
C THR A 41 27.12 -8.61 -16.94
N ILE A 42 26.93 -9.80 -16.36
CA ILE A 42 25.99 -10.01 -15.24
C ILE A 42 26.33 -9.08 -14.06
N ARG A 43 27.62 -8.91 -13.75
CA ARG A 43 28.05 -8.05 -12.64
C ARG A 43 27.69 -6.58 -12.87
N GLN A 44 27.79 -6.09 -14.10
CA GLN A 44 27.37 -4.72 -14.43
C GLN A 44 25.87 -4.53 -14.28
N VAL A 45 25.06 -5.52 -14.70
CA VAL A 45 23.61 -5.49 -14.50
C VAL A 45 23.28 -5.48 -13.00
N GLN A 46 23.91 -6.34 -12.20
CA GLN A 46 23.72 -6.37 -10.75
C GLN A 46 24.15 -5.07 -10.05
N ALA A 47 25.28 -4.49 -10.45
CA ALA A 47 25.74 -3.21 -9.91
C ALA A 47 24.75 -2.09 -10.26
N ALA A 48 24.21 -2.09 -11.48
CA ALA A 48 23.21 -1.12 -11.91
C ALA A 48 21.87 -1.31 -11.19
N THR A 49 21.41 -2.54 -10.94
CA THR A 49 20.15 -2.78 -10.20
C THR A 49 20.24 -2.35 -8.73
N ALA A 50 21.43 -2.22 -8.15
CA ALA A 50 21.60 -1.66 -6.80
C ALA A 50 21.09 -0.21 -6.70
N SER A 51 21.15 0.57 -7.79
CA SER A 51 20.56 1.92 -7.82
C SER A 51 19.02 1.90 -7.76
N LEU A 52 18.40 0.75 -8.01
CA LEU A 52 16.95 0.52 -7.99
C LEU A 52 16.48 -0.15 -6.70
N GLU A 53 17.34 -0.27 -5.69
CA GLU A 53 17.01 -0.92 -4.42
C GLU A 53 15.82 -0.25 -3.71
N PHE A 54 15.61 1.05 -3.97
CA PHE A 54 14.44 1.78 -3.45
C PHE A 54 13.09 1.19 -3.89
N LEU A 55 13.02 0.42 -4.98
CA LEU A 55 11.79 -0.25 -5.42
C LEU A 55 11.41 -1.45 -4.55
N ARG A 56 12.33 -1.93 -3.69
CA ARG A 56 12.08 -3.08 -2.82
C ARG A 56 11.25 -2.74 -1.59
N GLN A 57 11.20 -1.47 -1.22
CA GLN A 57 10.54 -1.01 -0.01
C GLN A 57 9.59 0.13 -0.35
N PHE A 58 8.49 0.22 0.40
CA PHE A 58 7.65 1.41 0.31
C PHE A 58 8.43 2.63 0.83
N ALA A 59 8.12 3.79 0.26
CA ALA A 59 8.69 5.04 0.74
C ALA A 59 8.41 5.20 2.25
N PRO A 60 9.38 5.70 3.04
CA PRO A 60 9.21 5.87 4.48
C PRO A 60 8.19 6.96 4.83
N LEU A 61 7.83 7.81 3.88
CA LEU A 61 6.72 8.74 3.99
C LEU A 61 5.73 8.45 2.86
N PRO A 62 4.42 8.66 3.08
CA PRO A 62 3.43 8.47 2.03
C PRO A 62 3.69 9.41 0.85
N VAL A 63 4.01 8.86 -0.31
CA VAL A 63 4.23 9.63 -1.54
C VAL A 63 3.03 9.47 -2.47
N ARG A 64 2.54 10.58 -3.02
CA ARG A 64 1.40 10.63 -3.94
C ARG A 64 1.60 11.64 -5.05
N ILE A 65 0.90 11.42 -6.17
CA ILE A 65 0.68 12.47 -7.16
C ILE A 65 -0.25 13.53 -6.54
N THR A 66 0.12 14.80 -6.64
CA THR A 66 -0.64 15.89 -5.99
C THR A 66 -1.96 16.19 -6.69
N LYS A 67 -2.00 16.09 -8.02
CA LYS A 67 -3.18 16.38 -8.84
C LYS A 67 -3.35 15.40 -10.00
N ILE A 68 -4.60 14.98 -10.23
CA ILE A 68 -5.01 14.20 -11.40
C ILE A 68 -6.06 15.01 -12.17
N GLY A 69 -5.67 15.60 -13.30
CA GLY A 69 -6.52 16.53 -14.03
C GLY A 69 -6.90 17.74 -13.17
N ARG A 70 -8.18 17.87 -12.82
CA ARG A 70 -8.69 18.92 -11.90
C ARG A 70 -8.89 18.43 -10.46
N ALA A 71 -8.69 17.14 -10.19
CA ALA A 71 -8.82 16.58 -8.86
C ALA A 71 -7.52 16.79 -8.09
N THR A 72 -7.61 17.36 -6.90
CA THR A 72 -6.49 17.49 -5.96
C THR A 72 -6.63 16.38 -4.93
N ALA A 73 -5.56 15.62 -4.67
CA ALA A 73 -5.65 14.55 -3.69
C ALA A 73 -5.71 15.10 -2.26
N ILE A 74 -6.36 14.34 -1.38
CA ILE A 74 -6.39 14.58 0.08
C ILE A 74 -4.98 14.51 0.68
N GLU A 75 -4.82 14.92 1.94
CA GLU A 75 -3.51 14.92 2.60
C GLU A 75 -2.82 13.56 2.56
N ALA A 76 -1.51 13.57 2.26
CA ALA A 76 -0.75 12.35 1.94
C ALA A 76 -0.71 11.38 3.11
N ASP A 77 -0.64 11.93 4.32
CA ASP A 77 -0.53 11.26 5.60
C ASP A 77 -1.88 11.13 6.31
N PHE A 78 -2.98 11.55 5.67
CA PHE A 78 -4.34 11.56 6.23
C PHE A 78 -4.50 12.46 7.47
N GLN A 79 -3.63 13.46 7.66
CA GLN A 79 -3.87 14.48 8.68
C GLN A 79 -5.02 15.40 8.25
N GLY A 80 -5.95 15.69 9.16
CA GLY A 80 -7.17 16.45 8.88
C GLY A 80 -8.23 15.68 8.08
N VAL A 81 -8.00 14.38 7.81
CA VAL A 81 -8.93 13.54 7.06
C VAL A 81 -9.85 12.79 8.03
N PRO A 82 -11.17 12.77 7.81
CA PRO A 82 -12.10 12.05 8.68
C PRO A 82 -11.82 10.55 8.74
N PHE A 83 -11.97 9.95 9.92
CA PHE A 83 -11.70 8.54 10.16
C PHE A 83 -12.58 7.61 9.30
N SER A 84 -13.82 8.01 9.02
CA SER A 84 -14.69 7.32 8.05
C SER A 84 -14.07 7.17 6.66
N THR A 85 -13.31 8.18 6.22
CA THR A 85 -12.61 8.16 4.93
C THR A 85 -11.47 7.16 4.96
N PHE A 86 -10.71 7.10 6.06
CA PHE A 86 -9.67 6.09 6.28
C PHE A 86 -10.25 4.66 6.31
N ILE A 87 -11.31 4.41 7.06
CA ILE A 87 -11.98 3.10 7.12
C ILE A 87 -12.42 2.66 5.72
N SER A 88 -13.07 3.56 4.98
CA SER A 88 -13.56 3.25 3.63
C SER A 88 -12.39 2.95 2.68
N ALA A 89 -11.30 3.71 2.77
CA ALA A 89 -10.09 3.47 2.01
C ALA A 89 -9.45 2.10 2.34
N ASP A 90 -9.34 1.75 3.63
CA ASP A 90 -8.79 0.47 4.06
C ASP A 90 -9.66 -0.70 3.57
N ASN A 91 -10.99 -0.57 3.64
CA ASN A 91 -11.91 -1.59 3.13
C ASN A 91 -11.73 -1.83 1.62
N TYR A 92 -11.63 -0.78 0.81
CA TYR A 92 -11.37 -0.95 -0.63
C TYR A 92 -10.00 -1.55 -0.90
N TYR A 93 -8.97 -1.14 -0.15
CA TYR A 93 -7.62 -1.65 -0.27
C TYR A 93 -7.54 -3.14 0.08
N GLN A 94 -8.06 -3.56 1.23
CA GLN A 94 -8.09 -4.96 1.64
C GLN A 94 -8.95 -5.79 0.68
N GLY A 95 -10.12 -5.28 0.30
CA GLY A 95 -10.97 -5.93 -0.70
C GLY A 95 -10.23 -6.20 -2.01
N PHE A 96 -9.44 -5.23 -2.49
CA PHE A 96 -8.60 -5.42 -3.67
C PHE A 96 -7.50 -6.47 -3.44
N LEU A 97 -6.82 -6.46 -2.29
CA LEU A 97 -5.78 -7.46 -2.00
C LEU A 97 -6.30 -8.89 -2.08
N HIS A 98 -7.53 -9.14 -1.64
CA HIS A 98 -8.17 -10.46 -1.65
C HIS A 98 -8.81 -10.81 -3.00
N THR A 99 -9.56 -9.90 -3.61
CA THR A 99 -10.36 -10.20 -4.83
C THR A 99 -9.64 -9.92 -6.13
N LYS A 100 -8.58 -9.10 -6.10
CA LYS A 100 -7.91 -8.52 -7.27
C LYS A 100 -8.84 -7.73 -8.21
N ASN A 101 -10.00 -7.30 -7.72
CA ASN A 101 -10.96 -6.54 -8.51
C ASN A 101 -10.55 -5.07 -8.65
N GLU A 102 -10.20 -4.64 -9.88
CA GLU A 102 -9.79 -3.26 -10.18
C GLU A 102 -10.86 -2.20 -9.89
N ALA A 103 -12.14 -2.57 -9.84
CA ALA A 103 -13.21 -1.65 -9.45
C ALA A 103 -12.99 -1.11 -8.02
N LEU A 104 -12.46 -1.94 -7.12
CA LEU A 104 -12.15 -1.53 -5.74
C LEU A 104 -11.02 -0.49 -5.71
N LEU A 105 -9.99 -0.64 -6.55
CA LEU A 105 -8.96 0.40 -6.71
C LEU A 105 -9.53 1.68 -7.32
N SER A 106 -10.51 1.58 -8.20
CA SER A 106 -11.18 2.75 -8.77
C SER A 106 -11.95 3.53 -7.69
N HIS A 107 -12.66 2.82 -6.81
CA HIS A 107 -13.33 3.42 -5.65
C HIS A 107 -12.34 4.03 -4.65
N LEU A 108 -11.26 3.32 -4.33
CA LEU A 108 -10.16 3.86 -3.51
C LEU A 108 -9.59 5.14 -4.12
N THR A 109 -9.29 5.14 -5.42
CA THR A 109 -8.72 6.32 -6.10
C THR A 109 -9.70 7.50 -6.09
N THR A 110 -11.00 7.24 -6.21
CA THR A 110 -12.02 8.29 -6.18
C THR A 110 -12.14 8.94 -4.79
N LEU A 111 -11.94 8.14 -3.74
CA LEU A 111 -11.91 8.62 -2.36
C LEU A 111 -10.64 9.43 -2.07
N LEU A 112 -9.49 8.98 -2.58
CA LEU A 112 -8.19 9.66 -2.42
C LEU A 112 -8.07 10.95 -3.25
N TYR A 113 -8.75 11.03 -4.39
CA TYR A 113 -8.77 12.18 -5.29
C TYR A 113 -10.21 12.70 -5.47
N PRO A 114 -10.70 13.54 -4.55
CA PRO A 114 -12.03 14.12 -4.67
C PRO A 114 -12.22 14.79 -6.04
N LYS A 115 -13.37 14.52 -6.67
CA LYS A 115 -13.76 15.05 -8.00
C LYS A 115 -12.97 14.47 -9.19
N VAL A 116 -12.21 13.39 -9.01
CA VAL A 116 -11.62 12.67 -10.15
C VAL A 116 -12.73 12.09 -11.03
N LYS A 117 -12.56 12.19 -12.35
CA LYS A 117 -13.51 11.62 -13.31
C LYS A 117 -13.05 10.22 -13.67
N SER A 118 -13.98 9.28 -13.84
CA SER A 118 -13.67 7.89 -14.19
C SER A 118 -12.81 7.75 -15.47
N ARG A 119 -12.96 8.67 -16.43
CA ARG A 119 -12.12 8.73 -17.65
C ARG A 119 -10.62 8.92 -17.39
N HIS A 120 -10.25 9.43 -16.22
CA HIS A 120 -8.85 9.64 -15.82
C HIS A 120 -8.33 8.45 -15.00
N LEU A 121 -9.16 7.45 -14.67
CA LEU A 121 -8.75 6.27 -13.89
C LEU A 121 -8.05 5.25 -14.81
N THR A 122 -6.86 5.60 -15.27
CA THR A 122 -5.97 4.69 -16.00
C THR A 122 -5.23 3.75 -15.05
N THR A 123 -4.83 2.56 -15.51
CA THR A 123 -4.07 1.58 -14.71
C THR A 123 -2.87 2.18 -13.95
N PRO A 124 -2.02 3.05 -14.53
CA PRO A 124 -0.92 3.67 -13.78
C PRO A 124 -1.38 4.50 -12.59
N LEU A 125 -2.54 5.17 -12.70
CA LEU A 125 -3.09 5.99 -11.63
C LEU A 125 -3.74 5.14 -10.52
N LEU A 126 -4.37 4.02 -10.88
CA LEU A 126 -4.85 3.03 -9.92
C LEU A 126 -3.68 2.41 -9.13
N LEU A 127 -2.59 2.09 -9.81
CA LEU A 127 -1.36 1.61 -9.16
C LEU A 127 -0.76 2.68 -8.24
N ASN A 128 -0.74 3.95 -8.65
CA ASN A 128 -0.31 5.05 -7.78
C ASN A 128 -1.17 5.14 -6.50
N ALA A 129 -2.49 5.03 -6.60
CA ALA A 129 -3.37 5.01 -5.43
C ALA A 129 -3.09 3.81 -4.52
N PHE A 130 -2.89 2.62 -5.10
CA PHE A 130 -2.49 1.42 -4.37
C PHE A 130 -1.16 1.59 -3.63
N TYR A 131 -0.12 2.09 -4.31
CA TYR A 131 1.21 2.31 -3.71
C TYR A 131 1.17 3.39 -2.64
N TRP A 132 0.44 4.48 -2.86
CA TRP A 132 0.25 5.52 -1.86
C TRP A 132 -0.39 4.93 -0.60
N PHE A 133 -1.53 4.24 -0.71
CA PHE A 133 -2.20 3.68 0.46
C PHE A 133 -1.35 2.59 1.16
N SER A 134 -0.61 1.78 0.40
CA SER A 134 0.33 0.80 0.96
C SER A 134 1.43 1.48 1.78
N SER A 135 2.02 2.57 1.27
CA SER A 135 3.03 3.35 1.99
C SER A 135 2.46 4.03 3.24
N LEU A 136 1.19 4.47 3.19
CA LEU A 136 0.48 5.01 4.34
C LEU A 136 0.27 3.96 5.44
N LYS A 137 -0.20 2.76 5.09
CA LYS A 137 -0.35 1.65 6.06
C LYS A 137 0.99 1.30 6.70
N HIS A 138 2.08 1.29 5.93
CA HIS A 138 3.42 1.05 6.45
C HIS A 138 3.95 2.18 7.35
N TYR A 139 3.59 3.43 7.03
CA TYR A 139 3.88 4.59 7.87
C TYR A 139 3.11 4.52 9.20
N PHE A 140 1.81 4.24 9.16
CA PHE A 140 0.99 4.07 10.34
C PHE A 140 1.39 2.88 11.20
N ALA A 141 1.82 1.76 10.63
CA ALA A 141 2.32 0.62 11.40
C ALA A 141 3.55 0.96 12.25
N ARG A 142 4.36 1.94 11.83
CA ARG A 142 5.50 2.44 12.63
C ARG A 142 5.08 3.45 13.70
N LEU A 143 4.03 4.23 13.46
CA LEU A 143 3.51 5.20 14.42
C LEU A 143 2.63 4.57 15.50
N PHE A 144 1.87 3.53 15.14
CA PHE A 144 0.88 2.86 15.98
C PHE A 144 1.21 1.35 16.09
N PRO A 145 2.35 0.99 16.70
CA PRO A 145 2.86 -0.38 16.68
C PRO A 145 2.06 -1.36 17.54
N HIS A 146 1.28 -0.87 18.51
CA HIS A 146 0.46 -1.74 19.37
C HIS A 146 -0.84 -2.13 18.66
N PHE A 147 -1.41 -1.21 17.88
CA PHE A 147 -2.65 -1.48 17.14
C PHE A 147 -2.39 -2.14 15.77
N LEU A 148 -1.46 -1.63 14.97
CA LEU A 148 -1.18 -2.11 13.61
C LEU A 148 -0.01 -3.09 13.58
N GLN A 149 -0.15 -4.20 14.30
CA GLN A 149 0.86 -5.25 14.29
C GLN A 149 0.87 -5.99 12.95
N PRO A 150 2.07 -6.29 12.39
CA PRO A 150 2.18 -7.26 11.31
C PRO A 150 1.53 -8.56 11.77
N MET A 151 0.65 -9.14 10.95
CA MET A 151 0.03 -10.42 11.26
C MET A 151 1.15 -11.43 11.53
N SER A 152 1.24 -11.92 12.77
CA SER A 152 2.17 -12.99 13.10
C SER A 152 1.80 -14.18 12.22
N SER A 153 2.78 -14.74 11.50
CA SER A 153 2.62 -15.89 10.63
C SER A 153 2.25 -17.20 11.36
N SER A 154 1.79 -17.10 12.60
CA SER A 154 1.52 -18.20 13.53
C SER A 154 0.04 -18.34 13.89
N SER A 155 -0.89 -17.79 13.12
CA SER A 155 -2.29 -18.18 13.23
C SER A 155 -2.54 -19.40 12.35
N GLU A 156 -2.24 -20.53 12.98
CA GLU A 156 -2.74 -21.87 12.71
C GLU A 156 -4.23 -21.80 12.30
N ASP A 157 -4.48 -21.94 11.01
CA ASP A 157 -5.81 -22.03 10.41
C ASP A 157 -6.39 -23.43 10.70
N LEU A 158 -6.66 -23.71 11.97
CA LEU A 158 -6.96 -25.04 12.51
C LEU A 158 -8.31 -25.63 12.05
N LEU A 159 -9.10 -24.90 11.25
CA LEU A 159 -10.39 -25.40 10.75
C LEU A 159 -10.69 -25.11 9.27
N GLY A 160 -9.75 -24.55 8.49
CA GLY A 160 -9.90 -24.37 7.03
C GLY A 160 -11.11 -23.52 6.59
N TYR A 161 -11.78 -22.85 7.52
CA TYR A 161 -12.87 -21.93 7.25
C TYR A 161 -12.29 -20.53 7.09
N VAL A 162 -12.17 -20.09 5.84
CA VAL A 162 -11.84 -18.70 5.53
C VAL A 162 -13.18 -17.95 5.41
N PRO A 163 -13.58 -17.16 6.43
CA PRO A 163 -14.80 -16.36 6.34
C PRO A 163 -14.78 -15.46 5.09
N PRO A 164 -15.95 -15.18 4.47
CA PRO A 164 -16.03 -14.26 3.36
C PRO A 164 -15.35 -12.93 3.71
N ILE A 165 -14.50 -12.41 2.83
CA ILE A 165 -13.71 -11.20 3.11
C ILE A 165 -14.59 -10.02 3.55
N GLY A 166 -15.79 -9.89 3.00
CA GLY A 166 -16.75 -8.86 3.42
C GLY A 166 -17.13 -8.95 4.90
N GLU A 167 -17.24 -10.16 5.45
CA GLU A 167 -17.51 -10.37 6.87
C GLU A 167 -16.29 -10.05 7.75
N VAL A 168 -15.09 -10.40 7.28
CA VAL A 168 -13.83 -10.06 7.97
C VAL A 168 -13.66 -8.55 8.06
N LEU A 169 -13.82 -7.83 6.93
CA LEU A 169 -13.70 -6.38 6.87
C LEU A 169 -14.76 -5.69 7.71
N ARG A 170 -16.01 -6.14 7.63
CA ARG A 170 -17.09 -5.59 8.47
C ARG A 170 -16.85 -5.82 9.95
N THR A 171 -16.38 -7.00 10.33
CA THR A 171 -16.05 -7.32 11.73
C THR A 171 -14.90 -6.47 12.24
N ALA A 172 -13.83 -6.32 11.45
CA ALA A 172 -12.68 -5.48 11.80
C ALA A 172 -13.09 -3.99 11.94
N MET A 173 -13.89 -3.48 11.01
CA MET A 173 -14.42 -2.11 11.06
C MET A 173 -15.28 -1.89 12.32
N ASN A 174 -16.24 -2.78 12.57
CA ASN A 174 -17.12 -2.68 13.73
C ASN A 174 -16.33 -2.77 15.05
N ALA A 175 -15.27 -3.57 15.10
CA ALA A 175 -14.40 -3.65 16.27
C ALA A 175 -13.68 -2.32 16.52
N GLN A 176 -13.17 -1.65 15.48
CA GLN A 176 -12.54 -0.32 15.61
C GLN A 176 -13.53 0.73 16.10
N ILE A 177 -14.72 0.80 15.49
CA ILE A 177 -15.76 1.75 15.87
C ILE A 177 -16.20 1.50 17.32
N ARG A 178 -16.46 0.24 17.68
CA ARG A 178 -16.85 -0.15 19.04
C ARG A 178 -15.77 0.14 20.07
N ALA A 179 -14.50 -0.11 19.73
CA ALA A 179 -13.38 0.22 20.59
C ALA A 179 -13.35 1.73 20.88
N LEU A 180 -13.58 2.57 19.87
CA LEU A 180 -13.60 4.02 20.02
C LEU A 180 -14.84 4.54 20.78
N THR A 181 -16.03 4.01 20.50
CA THR A 181 -17.26 4.44 21.18
C THR A 181 -17.45 3.84 22.57
N GLY A 182 -16.72 2.78 22.91
CA GLY A 182 -16.99 1.97 24.11
C GLY A 182 -18.30 1.18 24.00
N GLY A 183 -18.86 1.03 22.80
CA GLY A 183 -20.17 0.41 22.57
C GLY A 183 -21.37 1.36 22.63
N ASP A 184 -21.14 2.66 22.77
CA ASP A 184 -22.18 3.69 22.75
C ASP A 184 -22.48 4.16 21.32
N ILE A 185 -23.61 3.73 20.75
CA ILE A 185 -24.00 4.02 19.37
C ILE A 185 -24.18 5.52 19.10
N THR A 186 -24.51 6.33 20.12
CA THR A 186 -24.73 7.77 19.95
C THR A 186 -23.45 8.53 19.62
N LYS A 187 -22.28 7.92 19.84
CA LYS A 187 -20.95 8.49 19.58
C LYS A 187 -20.37 8.06 18.24
N GLU A 188 -21.03 7.18 17.49
CA GLU A 188 -20.49 6.65 16.23
C GLU A 188 -20.25 7.74 15.20
N GLU A 189 -21.20 8.65 15.01
CA GLU A 189 -21.06 9.75 14.05
C GLU A 189 -19.91 10.70 14.42
N ALA A 190 -19.75 10.98 15.71
CA ALA A 190 -18.65 11.79 16.23
C ALA A 190 -17.28 11.10 16.02
N VAL A 191 -17.21 9.78 16.22
CA VAL A 191 -16.00 9.00 15.97
C VAL A 191 -15.67 8.94 14.48
N LEU A 192 -16.66 8.76 13.62
CA LEU A 192 -16.47 8.67 12.17
C LEU A 192 -16.06 10.01 11.53
N SER A 193 -16.47 11.13 12.12
CA SER A 193 -16.07 12.49 11.72
C SER A 193 -14.76 12.97 12.35
N MET A 194 -14.26 12.26 13.38
CA MET A 194 -12.99 12.56 14.03
C MET A 194 -11.83 12.47 13.04
N ASP A 195 -10.78 13.24 13.30
CA ASP A 195 -9.51 13.14 12.59
C ASP A 195 -8.92 11.72 12.68
N THR A 196 -8.42 11.22 11.54
CA THR A 196 -7.86 9.87 11.41
C THR A 196 -6.71 9.62 12.37
N TRP A 197 -5.81 10.60 12.55
CA TRP A 197 -4.68 10.43 13.47
C TRP A 197 -5.14 10.36 14.91
N ARG A 198 -6.12 11.20 15.29
CA ARG A 198 -6.66 11.14 16.65
C ARG A 198 -7.31 9.78 16.92
N ALA A 199 -8.13 9.29 15.99
CA ALA A 199 -8.77 7.99 16.11
C ALA A 199 -7.74 6.84 16.22
N LEU A 200 -6.71 6.84 15.38
CA LEU A 200 -5.65 5.82 15.42
C LEU A 200 -4.81 5.89 16.71
N THR A 201 -4.54 7.10 17.23
CA THR A 201 -3.83 7.28 18.50
C THR A 201 -4.61 6.67 19.67
N GLU A 202 -5.92 6.89 19.71
CA GLU A 202 -6.80 6.31 20.74
C GLU A 202 -6.91 4.79 20.63
N LEU A 203 -6.95 4.26 19.40
CA LEU A 203 -6.92 2.81 19.16
C LEU A 203 -5.61 2.18 19.61
N ASP A 204 -4.47 2.83 19.36
CA ASP A 204 -3.15 2.36 19.79
C ASP A 204 -3.00 2.37 21.31
N ALA A 205 -3.47 3.43 21.98
CA ALA A 205 -3.49 3.50 23.44
C ALA A 205 -4.31 2.35 24.05
N LYS A 206 -5.51 2.09 23.51
CA LYS A 206 -6.36 0.97 23.96
C LYS A 206 -5.73 -0.40 23.69
N ALA A 207 -5.07 -0.57 22.54
CA ALA A 207 -4.36 -1.80 22.23
C ALA A 207 -3.22 -2.05 23.24
N LYS A 208 -2.46 -1.00 23.57
CA LYS A 208 -1.40 -1.05 24.57
C LYS A 208 -1.91 -1.40 25.97
N GLU A 209 -3.00 -0.79 26.42
CA GLU A 209 -3.63 -1.12 27.71
C GLU A 209 -4.00 -2.60 27.80
N VAL A 210 -4.58 -3.16 26.72
CA VAL A 210 -4.92 -4.58 26.64
C VAL A 210 -3.67 -5.47 26.68
N GLU A 211 -2.59 -5.08 26.00
CA GLU A 211 -1.31 -5.80 26.06
C GLU A 211 -0.71 -5.80 27.47
N ASP A 212 -0.74 -4.66 28.16
CA ASP A 212 -0.21 -4.50 29.51
C ASP A 212 -1.01 -5.33 30.53
N ILE A 213 -2.36 -5.35 30.42
CA ILE A 213 -3.21 -6.25 31.22
C ILE A 213 -2.84 -7.71 30.96
N LYS A 214 -2.70 -8.12 29.69
CA LYS A 214 -2.29 -9.50 29.34
C LYS A 214 -0.92 -9.87 29.91
N ARG A 215 0.02 -8.93 30.00
CA ARG A 215 1.33 -9.14 30.61
C ARG A 215 1.27 -9.27 32.13
N GLN A 216 0.36 -8.56 32.79
CA GLN A 216 0.17 -8.63 34.25
C GLN A 216 -0.62 -9.87 34.68
N THR A 217 -1.44 -10.42 33.78
CA THR A 217 -2.24 -11.63 34.05
C THR A 217 -1.51 -12.94 33.67
N LYS A 218 -0.27 -12.85 33.18
CA LYS A 218 0.63 -13.97 32.87
C LYS A 218 1.67 -14.13 33.96
#